data_AF-A0A946THD3-F1
#
_entry.id   AF-A0A946THD3-F1
#
_cell.length_a   1.000
_cell.length_b   1.000
_cell.length_c   1.000
_cell.angle_alpha   90.00
_cell.angle_beta   90.00
_cell.angle_gamma   90.00
#
_symmetry.space_group_name_H-M   'P 1'
#
loop_
_entity.id
_entity.type
_entity.pdbx_description
1 polymer ?
#
loop_
_entity_poly.entity_id
_entity_poly.type
_entity_poly.pdbx_seq_one_letter_code
_entity_poly.pdbx_strand_id
1 'polypeptide(L)'
;MKTASSIKTAIRLPLIGLVAAWLLFMIAAYSQLLVQRTVYLEDGTSVYPDPRFQLEIYLFFLGITAFALAALAGQKLALRIRTESDSGLTISAHRLNNLGVVLSLVAGALFAIASFFGAWDSFNPSDDPVGLRFLNVYLPIILATALVVFVILAAFVFRKDAPDIPAGEKDEDRKKLRRAIGLAYASPIIGTAIAIIFGLVVYDVTRTSLDVWIWVIIQAVIAVSIITGTRFAAQARSSKPLPVKERTIGLAAVKLNLVLAIVFGAVVTLMAFTMGFQAISSLEVFPDWRENMTAVEQQSRIIAPSISWFFRLMLPALVLLALAAFGIYRTTTSRHAE
;
A
#
# COMPACT_ATOMS: atom_id res chain seq x y z
N MET A 1 -21.08 27.13 -6.66
CA MET A 1 -19.94 27.25 -5.71
C MET A 1 -19.73 26.03 -4.81
N LYS A 2 -20.77 25.43 -4.18
CA LYS A 2 -20.61 24.26 -3.28
C LYS A 2 -20.05 22.99 -3.98
N THR A 3 -20.46 22.73 -5.22
CA THR A 3 -19.99 21.58 -6.03
C THR A 3 -18.51 21.70 -6.42
N ALA A 4 -18.07 22.86 -6.91
CA ALA A 4 -16.66 23.09 -7.28
C ALA A 4 -15.70 22.97 -6.09
N SER A 5 -16.10 23.43 -4.90
CA SER A 5 -15.33 23.24 -3.67
C SER A 5 -15.21 21.76 -3.30
N SER A 6 -16.32 21.02 -3.40
CA SER A 6 -16.38 19.59 -3.09
C SER A 6 -15.52 18.74 -4.04
N ILE A 7 -15.45 19.09 -5.33
CA ILE A 7 -14.58 18.41 -6.30
C ILE A 7 -13.09 18.64 -5.95
N LYS A 8 -12.71 19.87 -5.61
CA LYS A 8 -11.34 20.18 -5.16
C LYS A 8 -10.98 19.38 -3.91
N THR A 9 -11.90 19.22 -2.97
CA THR A 9 -11.72 18.36 -1.79
C THR A 9 -11.50 16.90 -2.19
N ALA A 10 -12.27 16.36 -3.14
CA ALA A 10 -12.09 15.00 -3.64
C ALA A 10 -10.70 14.77 -4.26
N ILE A 11 -10.11 15.79 -4.90
CA ILE A 11 -8.75 15.73 -5.46
C ILE A 11 -7.70 15.83 -4.35
N ARG A 12 -7.93 16.64 -3.32
CA ARG A 12 -6.98 16.86 -2.21
C ARG A 12 -6.84 15.64 -1.29
N LEU A 13 -7.93 14.92 -1.04
CA LEU A 13 -7.94 13.77 -0.12
C LEU A 13 -6.82 12.75 -0.37
N PRO A 14 -6.66 12.15 -1.58
CA PRO A 14 -5.59 11.17 -1.81
C PRO A 14 -4.19 11.79 -1.66
N LEU A 15 -4.02 13.09 -1.91
CA LEU A 15 -2.75 13.80 -1.74
C LEU A 15 -2.41 14.01 -0.26
N ILE A 16 -3.41 14.34 0.55
CA ILE A 16 -3.27 14.40 2.01
C ILE A 16 -2.92 13.02 2.56
N GLY A 17 -3.59 11.98 2.07
CA GLY A 17 -3.28 10.59 2.40
C GLY A 17 -1.86 10.20 2.02
N LEU A 18 -1.35 10.68 0.88
CA LEU A 18 0.02 10.43 0.44
C LEU A 18 1.05 11.09 1.37
N VAL A 19 0.79 12.33 1.78
CA VAL A 19 1.66 13.03 2.75
C VAL A 19 1.63 12.33 4.11
N ALA A 20 0.46 11.92 4.58
CA ALA A 20 0.32 11.16 5.82
C ALA A 20 1.09 9.83 5.76
N ALA A 21 0.97 9.10 4.64
CA ALA A 21 1.71 7.86 4.43
C ALA A 21 3.22 8.10 4.45
N TRP A 22 3.71 9.13 3.76
CA TRP A 22 5.13 9.47 3.76
C TRP A 22 5.63 9.76 5.18
N LEU A 23 4.92 10.58 5.95
CA LEU A 23 5.29 10.90 7.34
C LEU A 23 5.36 9.64 8.20
N LEU A 24 4.35 8.78 8.12
CA LEU A 24 4.30 7.54 8.89
C LEU A 24 5.42 6.57 8.49
N PHE A 25 5.79 6.53 7.21
CA PHE A 25 6.90 5.72 6.74
C PHE A 25 8.25 6.25 7.25
N MET A 26 8.43 7.57 7.33
CA MET A 26 9.65 8.14 7.91
C MET A 26 9.75 7.89 9.41
N ILE A 27 8.63 7.99 10.13
CA ILE A 27 8.57 7.65 11.56
C ILE A 27 8.83 6.15 11.75
N ALA A 28 8.28 5.28 10.89
CA ALA A 28 8.54 3.84 10.92
C ALA A 28 10.02 3.54 10.69
N ALA A 29 10.63 4.14 9.67
CA ALA A 29 12.05 3.99 9.38
C ALA A 29 12.92 4.47 10.55
N TYR A 30 12.58 5.60 11.17
CA TYR A 30 13.31 6.10 12.32
C TYR A 30 13.16 5.17 13.53
N SER A 31 11.95 4.68 13.80
CA SER A 31 11.68 3.69 14.83
C SER A 31 12.50 2.42 14.63
N GLN A 32 12.69 2.00 13.37
CA GLN A 32 13.50 0.83 13.02
C GLN A 32 15.00 1.05 13.29
N LEU A 33 15.50 2.29 13.24
CA LEU A 33 16.90 2.56 13.59
C LEU A 33 17.15 2.40 15.09
N LEU A 34 16.17 2.70 15.94
CA LEU A 34 16.29 2.63 17.40
C LEU A 34 16.37 1.19 17.94
N VAL A 35 16.38 0.21 17.04
CA VAL A 35 16.29 -1.21 17.34
C VAL A 35 17.69 -1.78 17.56
N GLN A 36 17.86 -2.52 18.66
CA GLN A 36 19.09 -3.27 18.89
C GLN A 36 19.27 -4.35 17.81
N ARG A 37 20.48 -4.41 17.25
CA ARG A 37 20.86 -5.40 16.24
C ARG A 37 21.65 -6.54 16.88
N THR A 38 21.74 -7.65 16.16
CA THR A 38 22.62 -8.77 16.53
C THR A 38 24.07 -8.30 16.63
N VAL A 39 24.74 -8.72 17.68
CA VAL A 39 26.15 -8.41 17.96
C VAL A 39 26.96 -9.67 17.73
N TYR A 40 28.01 -9.58 16.92
CA TYR A 40 28.93 -10.68 16.67
C TYR A 40 30.15 -10.51 17.57
N LEU A 41 30.42 -11.48 18.43
CA LEU A 41 31.55 -11.50 19.36
C LEU A 41 32.79 -12.09 18.68
N GLU A 42 33.97 -11.75 19.20
CA GLU A 42 35.27 -12.20 18.66
C GLU A 42 35.47 -13.73 18.78
N ASP A 43 34.76 -14.38 19.71
CA ASP A 43 34.76 -15.84 19.88
C ASP A 43 33.86 -16.58 18.86
N GLY A 44 33.28 -15.85 17.91
CA GLY A 44 32.37 -16.37 16.89
C GLY A 44 30.94 -16.58 17.36
N THR A 45 30.62 -16.23 18.62
CA THR A 45 29.25 -16.28 19.13
C THR A 45 28.46 -15.03 18.72
N SER A 46 27.13 -15.16 18.66
CA SER A 46 26.23 -14.07 18.30
C SER A 46 25.30 -13.77 19.49
N VAL A 47 25.24 -12.52 19.91
CA VAL A 47 24.24 -12.05 20.88
C VAL A 47 23.09 -11.46 20.10
N TYR A 48 21.95 -12.13 20.18
CA TYR A 48 20.73 -11.69 19.54
C TYR A 48 19.99 -10.69 20.43
N PRO A 49 19.33 -9.68 19.83
CA PRO A 49 18.51 -8.75 20.59
C PRO A 49 17.31 -9.47 21.21
N ASP A 50 16.87 -9.00 22.37
CA ASP A 50 15.70 -9.55 23.04
C ASP A 50 14.45 -9.44 22.15
N PRO A 51 13.56 -10.44 22.17
CA PRO A 51 12.27 -10.39 21.50
C PRO A 51 11.49 -9.12 21.88
N ARG A 52 11.10 -8.31 20.89
CA ARG A 52 10.36 -7.07 21.13
C ARG A 52 9.20 -6.87 20.16
N PHE A 53 8.27 -6.01 20.56
CA PHE A 53 7.20 -5.55 19.68
C PHE A 53 7.76 -4.67 18.56
N GLN A 54 7.47 -5.03 17.31
CA GLN A 54 7.97 -4.34 16.12
C GLN A 54 7.00 -3.23 15.70
N LEU A 55 7.07 -2.09 16.41
CA LEU A 55 6.22 -0.92 16.18
C LEU A 55 6.28 -0.42 14.73
N GLU A 56 7.45 -0.48 14.10
CA GLU A 56 7.70 -0.04 12.74
C GLU A 56 6.77 -0.69 11.71
N ILE A 57 6.43 -1.98 11.88
CA ILE A 57 5.51 -2.71 10.99
C ILE A 57 4.12 -2.06 11.01
N TYR A 58 3.64 -1.67 12.19
CA TYR A 58 2.33 -1.06 12.35
C TYR A 58 2.30 0.38 11.84
N LEU A 59 3.41 1.12 11.94
CA LEU A 59 3.52 2.46 11.38
C LEU A 59 3.49 2.43 9.85
N PHE A 60 4.19 1.48 9.22
CA PHE A 60 4.07 1.25 7.77
C PHE A 60 2.63 0.88 7.38
N PHE A 61 2.00 -0.04 8.10
CA PHE A 61 0.61 -0.41 7.86
C PHE A 61 -0.36 0.78 8.00
N LEU A 62 -0.16 1.62 9.02
CA LEU A 62 -0.99 2.80 9.27
C LEU A 62 -0.82 3.83 8.15
N GLY A 63 0.39 3.98 7.60
CA GLY A 63 0.62 4.82 6.43
C GLY A 63 -0.14 4.35 5.19
N ILE A 64 -0.09 3.04 4.90
CA ILE A 64 -0.87 2.44 3.80
C ILE A 64 -2.37 2.64 4.04
N THR A 65 -2.83 2.43 5.27
CA THR A 65 -4.23 2.61 5.67
C THR A 65 -4.69 4.05 5.48
N ALA A 66 -3.91 5.03 5.92
CA ALA A 66 -4.23 6.45 5.77
C ALA A 66 -4.39 6.83 4.30
N PHE A 67 -3.46 6.39 3.44
CA PHE A 67 -3.56 6.62 2.00
C PHE A 67 -4.78 5.93 1.37
N ALA A 68 -5.01 4.66 1.70
CA ALA A 68 -6.12 3.87 1.19
C ALA A 68 -7.48 4.50 1.53
N LEU A 69 -7.68 4.88 2.80
CA LEU A 69 -8.92 5.49 3.27
C LEU A 69 -9.15 6.87 2.67
N ALA A 70 -8.10 7.68 2.53
CA ALA A 70 -8.20 9.00 1.91
C ALA A 70 -8.54 8.90 0.41
N ALA A 71 -7.90 7.99 -0.32
CA ALA A 71 -8.21 7.73 -1.72
C ALA A 71 -9.63 7.17 -1.90
N LEU A 72 -10.06 6.26 -1.03
CA LEU A 72 -11.42 5.72 -1.02
C LEU A 72 -12.47 6.81 -0.72
N ALA A 73 -12.21 7.67 0.26
CA ALA A 73 -13.09 8.78 0.60
C ALA A 73 -13.20 9.77 -0.56
N GLY A 74 -12.09 10.13 -1.19
CA GLY A 74 -12.09 10.99 -2.38
C GLY A 74 -12.81 10.34 -3.56
N GLN A 75 -12.67 9.02 -3.74
CA GLN A 75 -13.39 8.28 -4.78
C GLN A 75 -14.91 8.32 -4.56
N LYS A 76 -15.37 8.05 -3.33
CA LYS A 76 -16.80 8.09 -2.97
C LYS A 76 -17.37 9.49 -3.10
N LEU A 77 -16.62 10.51 -2.69
CA LEU A 77 -17.02 11.91 -2.86
C LEU A 77 -17.14 12.28 -4.34
N ALA A 78 -16.16 11.91 -5.17
CA ALA A 78 -16.21 12.16 -6.60
C ALA A 78 -17.40 11.46 -7.27
N LEU A 79 -17.69 10.19 -6.92
CA LEU A 79 -18.86 9.46 -7.43
C LEU A 79 -20.18 10.16 -7.11
N ARG A 80 -20.35 10.57 -5.85
CA ARG A 80 -21.54 11.30 -5.41
C ARG A 80 -21.74 12.61 -6.17
N ILE A 81 -20.65 13.29 -6.52
CA ILE A 81 -20.74 14.52 -7.33
C ILE A 81 -21.10 14.18 -8.79
N ARG A 82 -20.61 13.06 -9.34
CA ARG A 82 -20.92 12.62 -10.71
C ARG A 82 -22.40 12.32 -10.92
N THR A 83 -23.13 11.90 -9.89
CA THR A 83 -24.58 11.71 -9.99
C THR A 83 -25.36 13.03 -10.10
N GLU A 84 -24.79 14.13 -9.61
CA GLU A 84 -25.40 15.45 -9.67
C GLU A 84 -24.92 16.25 -10.90
N SER A 85 -23.64 16.17 -11.24
CA SER A 85 -23.06 16.79 -12.45
C SER A 85 -21.84 16.03 -12.97
N ASP A 86 -21.93 15.49 -14.18
CA ASP A 86 -20.84 14.73 -14.81
C ASP A 86 -19.91 15.65 -15.62
N SER A 87 -19.24 16.57 -14.93
CA SER A 87 -18.23 17.45 -15.54
C SER A 87 -16.88 16.74 -15.75
N GLY A 88 -16.09 17.21 -16.71
CA GLY A 88 -14.76 16.67 -17.00
C GLY A 88 -13.83 16.63 -15.78
N LEU A 89 -13.89 17.67 -14.93
CA LEU A 89 -13.13 17.76 -13.69
C LEU A 89 -13.52 16.64 -12.70
N THR A 90 -14.81 16.33 -12.59
CA THR A 90 -15.31 15.29 -11.69
C THR A 90 -14.90 13.89 -12.18
N ILE A 91 -14.91 13.65 -13.50
CA ILE A 91 -14.37 12.42 -14.10
C ILE A 91 -12.88 12.28 -13.79
N SER A 92 -12.11 13.36 -13.92
CA SER A 92 -10.68 13.36 -13.58
C SER A 92 -10.43 13.09 -12.10
N ALA A 93 -11.19 13.73 -11.20
CA ALA A 93 -11.11 13.49 -9.76
C ALA A 93 -11.43 12.02 -9.42
N HIS A 94 -12.46 11.44 -10.05
CA HIS A 94 -12.80 10.03 -9.88
C HIS A 94 -11.67 9.10 -10.33
N ARG A 95 -11.07 9.34 -11.50
CA ARG A 95 -9.96 8.52 -12.03
C ARG A 95 -8.71 8.60 -11.17
N LEU A 96 -8.35 9.80 -10.69
CA LEU A 96 -7.22 9.99 -9.78
C LEU A 96 -7.41 9.17 -8.50
N ASN A 97 -8.59 9.27 -7.88
CA ASN A 97 -8.88 8.50 -6.67
C ASN A 97 -8.95 6.99 -6.95
N ASN A 98 -9.46 6.58 -8.11
CA ASN A 98 -9.45 5.18 -8.52
C ASN A 98 -8.03 4.63 -8.66
N LEU A 99 -7.10 5.42 -9.22
CA LEU A 99 -5.68 5.08 -9.26
C LEU A 99 -5.11 4.99 -7.85
N GLY A 100 -5.39 5.97 -6.98
CA GLY A 100 -4.95 5.94 -5.58
C GLY A 100 -5.43 4.70 -4.82
N VAL A 101 -6.69 4.31 -5.00
CA VAL A 101 -7.25 3.07 -4.46
C VAL A 101 -6.46 1.87 -4.97
N VAL A 102 -6.25 1.74 -6.27
CA VAL A 102 -5.48 0.60 -6.84
C VAL A 102 -4.05 0.57 -6.29
N LEU A 103 -3.36 1.71 -6.25
CA LEU A 103 -2.00 1.79 -5.69
C LEU A 103 -1.96 1.38 -4.22
N SER A 104 -2.97 1.78 -3.43
CA SER A 104 -3.06 1.37 -2.03
C SER A 104 -3.29 -0.14 -1.85
N LEU A 105 -4.05 -0.77 -2.75
CA LEU A 105 -4.26 -2.23 -2.75
C LEU A 105 -2.97 -2.96 -3.07
N VAL A 106 -2.21 -2.49 -4.06
CA VAL A 106 -0.89 -3.04 -4.41
C VAL A 106 0.06 -2.88 -3.22
N ALA A 107 0.11 -1.69 -2.61
CA ALA A 107 0.96 -1.45 -1.43
C ALA A 107 0.60 -2.37 -0.26
N GLY A 108 -0.70 -2.55 0.04
CA GLY A 108 -1.17 -3.46 1.09
C GLY A 108 -0.81 -4.92 0.81
N ALA A 109 -0.90 -5.36 -0.44
CA ALA A 109 -0.49 -6.71 -0.84
C ALA A 109 1.03 -6.93 -0.71
N LEU A 110 1.83 -5.98 -1.19
CA LEU A 110 3.29 -6.01 -1.05
C LEU A 110 3.70 -6.01 0.42
N PHE A 111 3.03 -5.22 1.27
CA PHE A 111 3.26 -5.20 2.70
C PHE A 111 3.00 -6.58 3.33
N ALA A 112 1.86 -7.22 3.05
CA ALA A 112 1.56 -8.54 3.59
C ALA A 112 2.59 -9.60 3.15
N ILE A 113 3.03 -9.55 1.89
CA ILE A 113 4.06 -10.45 1.34
C ILE A 113 5.41 -10.18 2.02
N ALA A 114 5.80 -8.91 2.19
CA ALA A 114 7.04 -8.54 2.85
C ALA A 114 7.04 -8.96 4.33
N SER A 115 5.93 -8.78 5.05
CA SER A 115 5.77 -9.26 6.42
C SER A 115 5.87 -10.78 6.52
N PHE A 116 5.30 -11.51 5.56
CA PHE A 116 5.47 -12.96 5.47
C PHE A 116 6.94 -13.33 5.29
N PHE A 117 7.60 -12.85 4.23
CA PHE A 117 9.00 -13.20 3.95
C PHE A 117 9.96 -12.79 5.10
N GLY A 118 9.72 -11.63 5.73
CA GLY A 118 10.51 -11.20 6.89
C GLY A 118 10.42 -12.14 8.09
N ALA A 119 9.32 -12.88 8.23
CA ALA A 119 9.17 -13.88 9.29
C ALA A 119 9.94 -15.20 9.01
N TRP A 120 10.39 -15.43 7.78
CA TRP A 120 11.21 -16.59 7.40
C TRP A 120 12.71 -16.30 7.46
N ASP A 121 13.12 -15.08 7.12
CA ASP A 121 14.53 -14.68 7.00
C ASP A 121 15.21 -14.40 8.35
N SER A 122 14.49 -14.62 9.45
CA SER A 122 15.10 -14.68 10.78
C SER A 122 15.84 -16.02 10.91
N PHE A 123 17.10 -16.06 10.45
CA PHE A 123 18.13 -17.07 10.80
C PHE A 123 18.44 -17.16 12.30
N ASN A 124 17.61 -16.51 13.09
CA ASN A 124 17.70 -16.40 14.52
C ASN A 124 16.76 -17.47 15.07
N PRO A 125 17.23 -18.44 15.88
CA PRO A 125 16.34 -19.36 16.58
C PRO A 125 15.53 -18.55 17.59
N SER A 126 14.46 -17.90 17.13
CA SER A 126 13.68 -17.05 17.98
C SER A 126 12.76 -17.93 18.81
N ASP A 127 13.17 -18.13 20.06
CA ASP A 127 12.28 -18.48 21.18
C ASP A 127 11.35 -17.28 21.51
N ASP A 128 10.87 -16.58 20.46
CA ASP A 128 9.94 -15.48 20.61
C ASP A 128 8.69 -16.01 21.34
N PRO A 129 8.23 -15.32 22.39
CA PRO A 129 6.97 -15.66 23.03
C PRO A 129 5.85 -15.71 21.98
N VAL A 130 4.99 -16.73 22.07
CA VAL A 130 3.90 -16.97 21.11
C VAL A 130 3.05 -15.70 20.86
N GLY A 131 2.77 -14.94 21.93
CA GLY A 131 2.03 -13.69 21.83
C GLY A 131 2.76 -12.61 21.02
N LEU A 132 4.08 -12.51 21.16
CA LEU A 132 4.90 -11.57 20.41
C LEU A 132 4.98 -11.95 18.92
N ARG A 133 5.08 -13.25 18.65
CA ARG A 133 5.02 -13.79 17.28
C ARG A 133 3.68 -13.50 16.61
N PHE A 134 2.57 -13.68 17.34
CA PHE A 134 1.24 -13.28 16.88
C PHE A 134 1.18 -11.80 16.49
N LEU A 135 1.69 -10.93 17.37
CA LEU A 135 1.70 -9.48 17.12
C LEU A 135 2.61 -9.11 15.94
N ASN A 136 3.85 -9.56 15.90
CA ASN A 136 4.79 -9.06 14.89
C ASN A 136 4.58 -9.66 13.49
N VAL A 137 3.98 -10.85 13.39
CA VAL A 137 3.85 -11.56 12.10
C VAL A 137 2.39 -11.70 11.68
N TYR A 138 1.59 -12.40 12.48
CA TYR A 138 0.25 -12.81 12.08
C TYR A 138 -0.73 -11.63 12.02
N LEU A 139 -0.74 -10.78 13.04
CA LEU A 139 -1.68 -9.66 13.13
C LEU A 139 -1.50 -8.65 11.96
N PRO A 140 -0.29 -8.21 11.58
CA PRO A 140 -0.06 -7.36 10.41
C PRO A 140 -0.59 -7.96 9.11
N ILE A 141 -0.38 -9.26 8.87
CA ILE A 141 -0.86 -9.95 7.67
C ILE A 141 -2.40 -9.98 7.63
N ILE A 142 -3.04 -10.28 8.77
CA ILE A 142 -4.49 -10.27 8.91
C ILE A 142 -5.05 -8.85 8.68
N LEU A 143 -4.44 -7.84 9.30
CA LEU A 143 -4.84 -6.43 9.15
C LEU A 143 -4.69 -5.94 7.70
N ALA A 144 -3.58 -6.27 7.04
CA ALA A 144 -3.35 -5.93 5.64
C ALA A 144 -4.37 -6.59 4.72
N THR A 145 -4.64 -7.88 4.92
CA THR A 145 -5.66 -8.61 4.16
C THR A 145 -7.04 -8.00 4.37
N ALA A 146 -7.41 -7.72 5.62
CA ALA A 146 -8.68 -7.10 5.97
C ALA A 146 -8.84 -5.72 5.32
N LEU A 147 -7.78 -4.89 5.34
CA LEU A 147 -7.76 -3.59 4.67
C LEU A 147 -7.98 -3.73 3.16
N VAL A 148 -7.23 -4.62 2.50
CA VAL A 148 -7.31 -4.82 1.04
C VAL A 148 -8.72 -5.30 0.64
N VAL A 149 -9.28 -6.28 1.36
CA VAL A 149 -10.64 -6.76 1.12
C VAL A 149 -11.66 -5.64 1.36
N PHE A 150 -11.55 -4.93 2.47
CA PHE A 150 -12.44 -3.80 2.79
C PHE A 150 -12.42 -2.74 1.69
N VAL A 151 -11.24 -2.31 1.26
CA VAL A 151 -11.08 -1.26 0.25
C VAL A 151 -11.64 -1.71 -1.10
N ILE A 152 -11.38 -2.94 -1.53
CA ILE A 152 -11.95 -3.49 -2.79
C ILE A 152 -13.48 -3.51 -2.74
N LEU A 153 -14.05 -4.06 -1.67
CA LEU A 153 -15.50 -4.16 -1.53
C LEU A 153 -16.14 -2.77 -1.47
N ALA A 154 -15.55 -1.85 -0.70
CA ALA A 154 -16.05 -0.49 -0.56
C ALA A 154 -15.89 0.35 -1.85
N ALA A 155 -14.81 0.15 -2.61
CA ALA A 155 -14.50 0.92 -3.81
C ALA A 155 -15.29 0.44 -5.04
N PHE A 156 -15.43 -0.88 -5.20
CA PHE A 156 -15.91 -1.50 -6.44
C PHE A 156 -17.26 -2.20 -6.31
N VAL A 157 -17.59 -2.75 -5.14
CA VAL A 157 -18.78 -3.61 -4.98
C VAL A 157 -19.96 -2.84 -4.39
N PHE A 158 -19.77 -2.16 -3.27
CA PHE A 158 -20.84 -1.47 -2.53
C PHE A 158 -21.14 -0.06 -3.04
N ARG A 159 -20.92 0.19 -4.34
CA ARG A 159 -21.19 1.50 -4.96
C ARG A 159 -22.71 1.67 -5.16
N LYS A 160 -23.30 2.63 -4.46
CA LYS A 160 -24.73 2.95 -4.59
C LYS A 160 -25.02 3.81 -5.83
N ASP A 161 -24.02 4.56 -6.31
CA ASP A 161 -24.18 5.72 -7.18
C ASP A 161 -23.62 5.52 -8.61
N ALA A 162 -23.73 4.31 -9.16
CA ALA A 162 -23.25 4.02 -10.52
C ALA A 162 -24.29 4.47 -11.58
N PRO A 163 -23.97 5.44 -12.46
CA PRO A 163 -24.88 5.94 -13.51
C PRO A 163 -25.21 4.88 -14.59
N ASP A 164 -24.41 3.81 -14.65
CA ASP A 164 -24.37 2.87 -15.77
C ASP A 164 -25.38 1.71 -15.64
N ILE A 165 -26.24 1.72 -14.61
CA ILE A 165 -27.20 0.65 -14.34
C ILE A 165 -28.62 1.19 -14.57
N PRO A 166 -29.35 0.72 -15.60
CA PRO A 166 -30.71 1.15 -15.88
C PRO A 166 -31.62 0.97 -14.66
N ALA A 167 -32.38 2.00 -14.30
CA ALA A 167 -33.38 1.92 -13.24
C ALA A 167 -34.52 0.99 -13.70
N GLY A 168 -34.62 -0.23 -13.15
CA GLY A 168 -35.72 -1.15 -13.44
C GLY A 168 -35.43 -2.65 -13.35
N GLU A 169 -34.16 -3.09 -13.27
CA GLU A 169 -33.85 -4.52 -13.08
C GLU A 169 -34.06 -4.97 -11.62
N LYS A 170 -34.63 -6.18 -11.45
CA LYS A 170 -34.98 -6.79 -10.17
C LYS A 170 -33.82 -6.70 -9.17
N ASP A 171 -34.10 -6.13 -8.01
CA ASP A 171 -33.13 -5.86 -6.94
C ASP A 171 -32.38 -7.13 -6.47
N GLU A 172 -32.97 -8.31 -6.68
CA GLU A 172 -32.40 -9.66 -6.51
C GLU A 172 -31.20 -9.96 -7.43
N ASP A 173 -31.33 -9.74 -8.74
CA ASP A 173 -30.28 -10.06 -9.72
C ASP A 173 -29.09 -9.09 -9.58
N ARG A 174 -29.38 -7.85 -9.20
CA ARG A 174 -28.39 -6.84 -8.83
C ARG A 174 -27.58 -7.26 -7.60
N LYS A 175 -28.23 -7.82 -6.58
CA LYS A 175 -27.56 -8.33 -5.38
C LYS A 175 -26.68 -9.53 -5.71
N LYS A 176 -27.15 -10.46 -6.55
CA LYS A 176 -26.37 -11.61 -7.02
C LYS A 176 -25.13 -11.19 -7.82
N LEU A 177 -25.29 -10.25 -8.75
CA LEU A 177 -24.18 -9.70 -9.54
C LEU A 177 -23.14 -8.99 -8.66
N ARG A 178 -23.58 -8.14 -7.72
CA ARG A 178 -22.67 -7.48 -6.76
C ARG A 178 -21.91 -8.49 -5.91
N ARG A 179 -22.59 -9.53 -5.42
CA ARG A 179 -21.96 -10.62 -4.66
C ARG A 179 -20.92 -11.36 -5.51
N ALA A 180 -21.25 -11.69 -6.76
CA ALA A 180 -20.31 -12.35 -7.68
C ALA A 180 -19.07 -11.47 -7.95
N ILE A 181 -19.26 -10.16 -8.20
CA ILE A 181 -18.15 -9.21 -8.39
C ILE A 181 -17.28 -9.14 -7.13
N GLY A 182 -17.88 -9.06 -5.95
CA GLY A 182 -17.13 -9.03 -4.69
C GLY A 182 -16.32 -10.29 -4.44
N LEU A 183 -16.92 -11.46 -4.70
CA LEU A 183 -16.22 -12.74 -4.59
C LEU A 183 -15.11 -12.88 -5.64
N ALA A 184 -15.31 -12.36 -6.86
CA ALA A 184 -14.30 -12.39 -7.91
C ALA A 184 -13.01 -11.65 -7.51
N TYR A 185 -13.13 -10.47 -6.89
CA TYR A 185 -11.98 -9.71 -6.44
C TYR A 185 -11.40 -10.18 -5.10
N ALA A 186 -12.25 -10.59 -4.15
CA ALA A 186 -11.80 -10.95 -2.80
C ALA A 186 -11.24 -12.38 -2.71
N SER A 187 -11.74 -13.33 -3.51
CA SER A 187 -11.36 -14.75 -3.42
C SER A 187 -9.85 -14.99 -3.54
N PRO A 188 -9.13 -14.45 -4.55
CA PRO A 188 -7.69 -14.68 -4.66
C PRO A 188 -6.93 -14.15 -3.44
N ILE A 189 -7.32 -12.98 -2.94
CA ILE A 189 -6.64 -12.26 -1.86
C ILE A 189 -6.81 -13.00 -0.53
N ILE A 190 -8.04 -13.39 -0.21
CA ILE A 190 -8.34 -14.17 1.00
C ILE A 190 -7.64 -15.52 0.94
N GLY A 191 -7.66 -16.19 -0.21
CA GLY A 191 -6.98 -17.47 -0.37
C GLY A 191 -5.47 -17.37 -0.20
N THR A 192 -4.83 -16.32 -0.73
CA THR A 192 -3.41 -16.07 -0.51
C THR A 192 -3.09 -15.82 0.96
N ALA A 193 -3.92 -15.04 1.67
CA ALA A 193 -3.72 -14.81 3.09
C ALA A 193 -3.85 -16.11 3.91
N ILE A 194 -4.84 -16.95 3.60
CA ILE A 194 -5.01 -18.27 4.25
C ILE A 194 -3.78 -19.15 3.98
N ALA A 195 -3.30 -19.19 2.74
CA ALA A 195 -2.13 -19.99 2.36
C ALA A 195 -0.86 -19.54 3.11
N ILE A 196 -0.63 -18.22 3.16
CA ILE A 196 0.48 -17.59 3.88
C ILE A 196 0.43 -17.90 5.37
N ILE A 197 -0.72 -17.70 6.02
CA ILE A 197 -0.90 -17.97 7.46
C ILE A 197 -0.69 -19.45 7.74
N PHE A 198 -1.25 -20.33 6.91
CA PHE A 198 -1.03 -21.78 7.04
C PHE A 198 0.46 -22.13 6.96
N GLY A 199 1.18 -21.60 5.97
CA GLY A 199 2.62 -21.82 5.83
C GLY A 199 3.40 -21.41 7.07
N LEU A 200 3.09 -20.25 7.65
CA LEU A 200 3.71 -19.78 8.89
C LEU A 200 3.38 -20.68 10.08
N VAL A 201 2.12 -21.10 10.24
CA VAL A 201 1.72 -21.99 11.35
C VAL A 201 2.46 -23.32 11.27
N VAL A 202 2.62 -23.89 10.09
CA VAL A 202 3.37 -25.14 9.93
C VAL A 202 4.83 -24.94 10.33
N TYR A 203 5.47 -23.86 9.89
CA TYR A 203 6.84 -23.53 10.31
C TYR A 203 7.00 -23.35 11.81
N ASP A 204 6.04 -22.70 12.46
CA ASP A 204 6.07 -22.48 13.91
C ASP A 204 5.97 -23.79 14.70
N VAL A 205 5.16 -24.72 14.20
CA VAL A 205 4.94 -26.03 14.83
C VAL A 205 6.11 -26.97 14.58
N THR A 206 6.64 -27.02 13.36
CA THR A 206 7.71 -27.96 13.01
C THR A 206 9.10 -27.46 13.38
N ARG A 207 9.29 -26.13 13.49
CA ARG A 207 10.59 -25.48 13.72
C ARG A 207 11.68 -25.90 12.71
N THR A 208 11.27 -26.42 11.55
CA THR A 208 12.15 -26.83 10.46
C THR A 208 12.06 -25.83 9.32
N SER A 209 13.10 -25.75 8.49
CA SER A 209 12.97 -25.09 7.19
C SER A 209 11.75 -25.64 6.44
N LEU A 210 11.06 -24.76 5.71
CA LEU A 210 9.86 -25.08 4.96
C LEU A 210 10.19 -26.19 3.96
N ASP A 211 9.68 -27.39 4.20
CA ASP A 211 9.76 -28.48 3.24
C ASP A 211 9.18 -27.99 1.90
N VAL A 212 9.82 -28.37 0.80
CA VAL A 212 9.37 -28.09 -0.58
C VAL A 212 7.89 -28.43 -0.76
N TRP A 213 7.38 -29.46 -0.08
CA TRP A 213 5.97 -29.82 -0.10
C TRP A 213 5.04 -28.78 0.52
N ILE A 214 5.48 -28.04 1.54
CA ILE A 214 4.67 -26.98 2.14
C ILE A 214 4.53 -25.81 1.14
N TRP A 215 5.58 -25.50 0.40
CA TRP A 215 5.51 -24.56 -0.72
C TRP A 215 4.49 -25.01 -1.77
N VAL A 216 4.48 -26.30 -2.14
CA VAL A 216 3.49 -26.84 -3.08
C VAL A 216 2.06 -26.66 -2.55
N ILE A 217 1.82 -26.90 -1.26
CA ILE A 217 0.50 -26.70 -0.64
C ILE A 217 0.10 -25.23 -0.68
N ILE A 218 1.00 -24.30 -0.34
CA ILE A 218 0.75 -22.85 -0.41
C ILE A 218 0.33 -22.47 -1.83
N GLN A 219 1.09 -22.89 -2.85
CA GLN A 219 0.80 -22.59 -4.25
C GLN A 219 -0.53 -23.22 -4.72
N ALA A 220 -0.86 -24.43 -4.25
CA ALA A 220 -2.13 -25.08 -4.57
C ALA A 220 -3.34 -24.30 -4.02
N VAL A 221 -3.27 -23.83 -2.76
CA VAL A 221 -4.35 -23.01 -2.16
C VAL A 221 -4.51 -21.69 -2.92
N ILE A 222 -3.41 -21.04 -3.29
CA ILE A 222 -3.43 -19.82 -4.12
C ILE A 222 -4.02 -20.09 -5.50
N ALA A 223 -3.64 -21.19 -6.16
CA ALA A 223 -4.18 -21.54 -7.47
C ALA A 223 -5.69 -21.77 -7.42
N VAL A 224 -6.19 -22.51 -6.42
CA VAL A 224 -7.63 -22.74 -6.22
C VAL A 224 -8.39 -21.43 -5.97
N SER A 225 -7.82 -20.51 -5.20
CA SER A 225 -8.45 -19.22 -4.90
C SER A 225 -8.53 -18.32 -6.14
N ILE A 226 -7.49 -18.33 -6.98
CA ILE A 226 -7.45 -17.64 -8.28
C ILE A 226 -8.50 -18.22 -9.22
N ILE A 227 -8.52 -19.55 -9.41
CA ILE A 227 -9.50 -20.23 -10.28
C ILE A 227 -10.94 -19.88 -9.86
N THR A 228 -11.21 -19.90 -8.55
CA THR A 228 -12.52 -19.56 -7.99
C THR A 228 -12.87 -18.09 -8.27
N GLY A 229 -11.93 -17.16 -8.07
CA GLY A 229 -12.10 -15.74 -8.40
C GLY A 229 -12.37 -15.51 -9.89
N THR A 230 -11.63 -16.19 -10.78
CA THR A 230 -11.81 -16.11 -12.23
C THR A 230 -13.19 -16.61 -12.66
N ARG A 231 -13.70 -17.70 -12.05
CA ARG A 231 -15.06 -18.19 -12.33
C ARG A 231 -16.13 -17.16 -11.96
N PHE A 232 -16.01 -16.50 -10.81
CA PHE A 232 -16.92 -15.42 -10.42
C PHE A 232 -16.80 -14.19 -11.34
N ALA A 233 -15.58 -13.86 -11.80
CA ALA A 233 -15.37 -12.78 -12.75
C ALA A 233 -16.06 -13.05 -14.11
N ALA A 234 -16.00 -14.30 -14.59
CA ALA A 234 -16.68 -14.72 -15.82
C ALA A 234 -18.20 -14.56 -15.71
N GLN A 235 -18.79 -14.92 -14.56
CA GLN A 235 -20.22 -14.73 -14.28
C GLN A 235 -20.63 -13.25 -14.26
N ALA A 236 -19.73 -12.33 -13.87
CA ALA A 236 -20.02 -10.90 -13.85
C ALA A 236 -19.99 -10.25 -15.25
N ARG A 237 -19.19 -10.80 -16.18
CA ARG A 237 -18.92 -10.22 -17.50
C ARG A 237 -20.02 -10.49 -18.53
N SER A 238 -20.95 -11.41 -18.29
CA SER A 238 -22.07 -11.68 -19.21
C SER A 238 -23.10 -10.54 -19.32
N SER A 239 -22.86 -9.42 -18.63
CA SER A 239 -23.64 -8.18 -18.68
C SER A 239 -23.20 -7.32 -19.88
N LYS A 240 -24.17 -6.84 -20.69
CA LYS A 240 -24.01 -6.22 -22.02
C LYS A 240 -22.78 -5.29 -22.20
N PRO A 241 -22.11 -5.34 -23.37
CA PRO A 241 -20.97 -4.48 -23.66
C PRO A 241 -21.38 -3.01 -23.72
N LEU A 242 -20.57 -2.14 -23.11
CA LEU A 242 -20.75 -0.69 -23.15
C LEU A 242 -20.52 -0.16 -24.58
N PRO A 243 -21.29 0.84 -25.03
CA PRO A 243 -21.13 1.43 -26.35
C PRO A 243 -19.73 2.03 -26.54
N VAL A 244 -19.17 1.85 -27.73
CA VAL A 244 -17.84 2.34 -28.11
C VAL A 244 -17.84 3.86 -28.09
N LYS A 245 -16.99 4.46 -27.24
CA LYS A 245 -16.88 5.92 -27.10
C LYS A 245 -16.27 6.53 -28.37
N GLU A 246 -16.93 7.54 -28.93
CA GLU A 246 -16.47 8.27 -30.12
C GLU A 246 -15.08 8.92 -29.93
N ARG A 247 -14.29 8.92 -31.00
CA ARG A 247 -12.94 9.52 -31.04
C ARG A 247 -13.06 11.01 -31.35
N THR A 248 -12.77 11.88 -30.38
CA THR A 248 -12.66 13.33 -30.59
C THR A 248 -11.25 13.75 -31.00
N ILE A 249 -11.16 14.68 -31.96
CA ILE A 249 -9.91 15.27 -32.49
C ILE A 249 -9.27 16.16 -31.41
N GLY A 250 -7.93 16.22 -31.34
CA GLY A 250 -7.19 17.01 -30.32
C GLY A 250 -6.94 16.29 -28.98
N LEU A 251 -7.59 15.15 -28.74
CA LEU A 251 -7.35 14.30 -27.55
C LEU A 251 -5.90 13.78 -27.43
N ALA A 252 -5.16 13.69 -28.53
CA ALA A 252 -3.82 13.10 -28.53
C ALA A 252 -2.82 13.93 -27.72
N ALA A 253 -2.78 15.26 -27.91
CA ALA A 253 -1.90 16.16 -27.17
C ALA A 253 -2.23 16.19 -25.66
N VAL A 254 -3.52 16.21 -25.33
CA VAL A 254 -3.99 16.16 -23.93
C VAL A 254 -3.65 14.84 -23.26
N LYS A 255 -3.71 13.71 -24.00
CA LYS A 255 -3.30 12.39 -23.49
C LYS A 255 -1.79 12.30 -23.30
N LEU A 256 -0.98 12.87 -24.18
CA LEU A 256 0.48 12.88 -24.05
C LEU A 256 0.93 13.63 -22.78
N ASN A 257 0.44 14.86 -22.60
CA ASN A 257 0.75 15.65 -21.40
C ASN A 257 0.23 14.99 -20.12
N LEU A 258 -0.88 14.26 -20.19
CA LEU A 258 -1.38 13.46 -19.06
C LEU A 258 -0.43 12.32 -18.70
N VAL A 259 0.07 11.58 -19.69
CA VAL A 259 1.03 10.49 -19.45
C VAL A 259 2.30 11.07 -18.81
N LEU A 260 2.82 12.18 -19.34
CA LEU A 260 4.00 12.84 -18.78
C LEU A 260 3.77 13.30 -17.34
N ALA A 261 2.61 13.88 -17.02
CA ALA A 261 2.25 14.29 -15.66
C ALA A 261 2.11 13.11 -14.70
N ILE A 262 1.56 11.98 -15.15
CA ILE A 262 1.47 10.74 -14.36
C ILE A 262 2.86 10.19 -14.08
N VAL A 263 3.70 10.10 -15.12
CA VAL A 263 5.07 9.60 -14.99
C VAL A 263 5.88 10.51 -14.07
N PHE A 264 5.81 11.82 -14.26
CA PHE A 264 6.44 12.80 -13.36
C PHE A 264 5.96 12.62 -11.92
N GLY A 265 4.64 12.61 -11.68
CA GLY A 265 4.08 12.47 -10.35
C GLY A 265 4.51 11.16 -9.67
N ALA A 266 4.50 10.04 -10.39
CA ALA A 266 4.91 8.75 -9.88
C ALA A 266 6.41 8.70 -9.54
N VAL A 267 7.27 9.11 -10.48
CA VAL A 267 8.73 9.10 -10.31
C VAL A 267 9.15 10.04 -9.17
N VAL A 268 8.63 11.26 -9.14
CA VAL A 268 8.98 12.25 -8.10
C VAL A 268 8.48 11.80 -6.73
N THR A 269 7.31 11.17 -6.65
CA THR A 269 6.83 10.58 -5.39
C THR A 269 7.75 9.46 -4.93
N LEU A 270 8.14 8.54 -5.82
CA LEU A 270 9.06 7.45 -5.49
C LEU A 270 10.42 7.97 -5.01
N MET A 271 10.95 9.00 -5.68
CA MET A 271 12.18 9.69 -5.26
C MET A 271 12.02 10.30 -3.86
N ALA A 272 10.89 10.96 -3.58
CA ALA A 272 10.63 11.55 -2.27
C ALA A 272 10.63 10.50 -1.14
N PHE A 273 10.04 9.31 -1.37
CA PHE A 273 10.11 8.21 -0.41
C PHE A 273 11.54 7.69 -0.26
N THR A 274 12.21 7.41 -1.38
CA THR A 274 13.56 6.84 -1.40
C THR A 274 14.57 7.77 -0.69
N MET A 275 14.56 9.06 -1.03
CA MET A 275 15.42 10.05 -0.40
C MET A 275 15.08 10.26 1.08
N GLY A 276 13.79 10.19 1.44
CA GLY A 276 13.37 10.22 2.84
C GLY A 276 13.96 9.05 3.64
N PHE A 277 13.85 7.82 3.12
CA PHE A 277 14.46 6.64 3.72
C PHE A 277 15.98 6.77 3.85
N GLN A 278 16.65 7.25 2.80
CA GLN A 278 18.10 7.48 2.81
C GLN A 278 18.52 8.55 3.84
N ALA A 279 17.71 9.62 3.97
CA ALA A 279 17.96 10.65 4.97
C ALA A 279 17.85 10.06 6.38
N ILE A 280 16.81 9.26 6.66
CA ILE A 280 16.69 8.56 7.95
C ILE A 280 17.87 7.61 8.15
N SER A 281 18.19 6.73 7.20
CA SER A 281 19.28 5.76 7.33
C SER A 281 20.63 6.41 7.56
N SER A 282 20.87 7.63 7.05
CA SER A 282 22.11 8.38 7.31
C SER A 282 22.32 8.81 8.76
N LEU A 283 21.28 8.71 9.61
CA LEU A 283 21.39 8.91 11.05
C LEU A 283 22.06 7.72 11.75
N GLU A 284 22.16 6.58 11.08
CA GLU A 284 22.92 5.42 11.56
C GLU A 284 24.35 5.51 11.03
N VAL A 285 25.32 5.63 11.94
CA VAL A 285 26.75 5.71 11.61
C VAL A 285 27.44 4.45 12.11
N PHE A 286 28.06 3.73 11.18
CA PHE A 286 28.92 2.60 11.50
C PHE A 286 30.34 3.10 11.81
N PRO A 287 30.98 2.57 12.86
CA PRO A 287 32.36 2.89 13.18
C PRO A 287 33.31 2.31 12.12
N ASP A 288 34.40 3.01 11.84
CA ASP A 288 35.47 2.49 10.98
C ASP A 288 36.08 1.24 11.64
N TRP A 289 36.25 0.18 10.86
CA TRP A 289 36.87 -1.06 11.35
C TRP A 289 38.32 -0.81 11.78
N ARG A 290 38.70 -1.37 12.93
CA ARG A 290 40.06 -1.39 13.47
C ARG A 290 40.35 -2.76 14.07
N GLU A 291 41.60 -3.17 13.97
CA GLU A 291 42.10 -4.41 14.57
C GLU A 291 41.94 -4.35 16.10
N ASN A 292 41.40 -5.42 16.71
CA ASN A 292 41.04 -5.53 18.14
C ASN A 292 39.88 -4.64 18.62
N MET A 293 38.95 -4.23 17.75
CA MET A 293 37.70 -3.60 18.19
C MET A 293 36.80 -4.59 18.91
N THR A 294 36.40 -4.23 20.12
CA THR A 294 35.40 -4.99 20.86
C THR A 294 34.07 -5.01 20.10
N ALA A 295 33.26 -6.05 20.32
CA ALA A 295 31.94 -6.18 19.70
C ALA A 295 31.00 -5.00 20.01
N VAL A 296 31.19 -4.32 21.16
CA VAL A 296 30.47 -3.10 21.53
C VAL A 296 30.94 -1.90 20.70
N GLU A 297 32.24 -1.80 20.43
CA GLU A 297 32.80 -0.73 19.60
C GLU A 297 32.42 -0.86 18.13
N GLN A 298 32.05 -2.05 17.66
CA GLN A 298 31.58 -2.30 16.29
C GLN A 298 30.10 -1.94 16.06
N GLN A 299 29.35 -1.62 17.12
CA GLN A 299 27.92 -1.28 17.00
C GLN A 299 27.72 0.07 16.31
N SER A 300 26.65 0.17 15.52
CA SER A 300 26.24 1.44 14.93
C SER A 300 25.77 2.41 16.01
N ARG A 301 26.06 3.69 15.79
CA ARG A 301 25.62 4.78 16.67
C ARG A 301 24.59 5.61 15.93
N ILE A 302 23.52 5.97 16.63
CA ILE A 302 22.46 6.82 16.09
C ILE A 302 22.77 8.25 16.47
N ILE A 303 22.98 9.11 15.47
CA ILE A 303 23.21 10.54 15.67
C ILE A 303 21.88 11.29 15.71
N ALA A 304 21.82 12.34 16.54
CA ALA A 304 20.65 13.21 16.59
C ALA A 304 20.50 13.99 15.26
N PRO A 305 19.27 14.18 14.75
CA PRO A 305 19.03 14.99 13.57
C PRO A 305 19.54 16.43 13.75
N SER A 306 20.52 16.82 12.95
CA SER A 306 21.03 18.20 12.94
C SER A 306 20.28 19.08 11.93
N ILE A 307 20.39 20.40 12.09
CA ILE A 307 19.85 21.36 11.11
C ILE A 307 20.49 21.12 9.73
N SER A 308 21.80 20.86 9.68
CA SER A 308 22.52 20.55 8.43
C SER A 308 21.97 19.28 7.77
N TRP A 309 21.75 18.22 8.54
CA TRP A 309 21.12 16.99 8.06
C TRP A 309 19.74 17.26 7.47
N PHE A 310 18.91 18.06 8.15
CA PHE A 310 17.58 18.39 7.68
C PHE A 310 17.63 19.09 6.32
N PHE A 311 18.42 20.15 6.18
CA PHE A 311 18.46 20.91 4.93
C PHE A 311 19.11 20.15 3.77
N ARG A 312 20.11 19.30 4.04
CA ARG A 312 20.85 18.59 2.99
C ARG A 312 20.17 17.30 2.54
N LEU A 313 19.53 16.58 3.45
CA LEU A 313 19.03 15.23 3.19
C LEU A 313 17.50 15.13 3.28
N MET A 314 16.89 15.68 4.33
CA MET A 314 15.44 15.51 4.57
C MET A 314 14.57 16.51 3.79
N LEU A 315 14.96 17.78 3.74
CA LEU A 315 14.20 18.84 3.07
C LEU A 315 14.02 18.59 1.56
N PRO A 316 15.04 18.12 0.80
CA PRO A 316 14.84 17.75 -0.59
C PRO A 316 13.73 16.71 -0.79
N ALA A 317 13.66 15.70 0.08
CA ALA A 317 12.60 14.69 0.02
C ALA A 317 11.20 15.31 0.25
N LEU A 318 11.07 16.21 1.23
CA LEU A 318 9.83 16.96 1.48
C LEU A 318 9.44 17.87 0.31
N VAL A 319 10.41 18.55 -0.30
CA VAL A 319 10.18 19.42 -1.46
C VAL A 319 9.70 18.59 -2.66
N LEU A 320 10.30 17.42 -2.92
CA LEU A 320 9.85 16.53 -3.98
C LEU A 320 8.43 16.01 -3.72
N LEU A 321 8.10 15.64 -2.48
CA LEU A 321 6.75 15.24 -2.09
C LEU A 321 5.74 16.37 -2.35
N ALA A 322 6.07 17.60 -1.96
CA ALA A 322 5.24 18.77 -2.18
C ALA A 322 5.08 19.08 -3.68
N LEU A 323 6.15 18.97 -4.48
CA LEU A 323 6.13 19.15 -5.92
C LEU A 323 5.28 18.09 -6.62
N ALA A 324 5.37 16.82 -6.21
CA ALA A 324 4.52 15.75 -6.74
C ALA A 324 3.04 16.02 -6.42
N ALA A 325 2.71 16.32 -5.15
CA ALA A 325 1.35 16.61 -4.74
C ALA A 325 0.78 17.85 -5.46
N PHE A 326 1.56 18.93 -5.55
CA PHE A 326 1.18 20.14 -6.25
C PHE A 326 1.02 19.90 -7.76
N GLY A 327 1.95 19.19 -8.38
CA GLY A 327 1.91 18.83 -9.80
C GLY A 327 0.67 18.02 -10.14
N ILE A 328 0.36 16.98 -9.36
CA ILE A 328 -0.84 16.15 -9.54
C ILE A 328 -2.11 17.00 -9.36
N TYR A 329 -2.17 17.83 -8.31
CA TYR A 329 -3.32 18.71 -8.08
C TYR A 329 -3.54 19.71 -9.23
N ARG A 330 -2.47 20.40 -9.65
CA ARG A 330 -2.55 21.42 -10.70
C ARG A 330 -2.88 20.81 -12.04
N THR A 331 -2.23 19.72 -12.44
CA THR A 331 -2.54 19.04 -13.72
C THR A 331 -3.96 18.49 -13.77
N THR A 332 -4.49 18.02 -12.63
CA THR A 332 -5.88 17.55 -12.55
C THR A 332 -6.89 18.70 -12.65
N THR A 333 -6.58 19.85 -12.05
CA THR A 333 -7.49 21.01 -11.99
C THR A 333 -7.41 21.93 -13.21
N SER A 334 -6.22 22.17 -13.76
CA SER A 334 -6.02 23.06 -14.91
C SER A 334 -6.60 22.51 -16.20
N ARG A 335 -6.68 21.18 -16.33
CA ARG A 335 -7.21 20.50 -17.52
C ARG A 335 -8.67 20.84 -17.82
N HIS A 336 -9.42 21.26 -16.80
CA HIS A 336 -10.86 21.54 -16.88
C HIS A 336 -11.19 22.93 -16.35
N ALA A 337 -10.20 23.82 -16.34
CA ALA A 337 -10.42 25.24 -16.11
C ALA A 337 -10.93 25.84 -17.42
N GLU A 338 -12.25 25.95 -17.53
CA GLU A 338 -12.93 26.94 -18.38
C GLU A 338 -13.36 28.11 -17.51
#